data_AF-A0A7X7GWY0-F1
#
_entry.id   AF-A0A7X7GWY0-F1
#
_cell.length_a   1.000
_cell.length_b   1.000
_cell.length_c   1.000
_cell.angle_alpha   90.00
_cell.angle_beta   90.00
_cell.angle_gamma   90.00
#
_symmetry.space_group_name_H-M   'P 1'
#
loop_
_entity.id
_entity.type
_entity.pdbx_description
1 polymer ?
#
loop_
_entity_poly.entity_id
_entity_poly.type
_entity_poly.pdbx_seq_one_letter_code
_entity_poly.pdbx_strand_id
1 'polypeptide(L)'
;MIWNDAGFGGAEGPELWRHDHTHGTLTSHVGDHEGTMTLSDHPYTTTPLARSSIAEIYRYAVSLARAKHVSSRHLVRGPNQLEVKLSWG
;
A
#
# COMPACT_ATOMS: atom_id res chain seq x y z
N MET A 1 37.94 -3.35 -15.10
CA MET A 1 39.01 -4.14 -14.44
C MET A 1 39.54 -3.23 -13.33
N ILE A 2 39.32 -3.47 -12.04
CA ILE A 2 39.46 -4.72 -11.29
C ILE A 2 38.31 -4.83 -10.26
N TRP A 3 37.63 -5.98 -10.28
CA TRP A 3 36.80 -6.49 -9.19
C TRP A 3 37.71 -6.89 -8.04
N ASN A 4 37.36 -6.56 -6.79
CA ASN A 4 38.01 -7.15 -5.62
C ASN A 4 36.96 -7.92 -4.81
N ASP A 5 36.94 -9.23 -5.03
CA ASP A 5 36.23 -10.22 -4.22
C ASP A 5 36.92 -10.33 -2.86
N ALA A 6 36.22 -9.91 -1.80
CA ALA A 6 36.57 -10.32 -0.45
C ALA A 6 35.32 -10.40 0.42
N GLY A 7 34.86 -11.63 0.65
CA GLY A 7 34.09 -12.00 1.84
C GLY A 7 32.57 -12.07 1.68
N PHE A 8 32.07 -13.24 1.27
CA PHE A 8 30.71 -13.67 1.64
C PHE A 8 30.65 -13.89 3.16
N GLY A 9 30.12 -12.91 3.90
CA GLY A 9 29.69 -13.02 5.30
C GLY A 9 28.19 -12.72 5.37
N GLY A 10 27.40 -13.73 5.73
CA GLY A 10 25.96 -13.77 5.51
C GLY A 10 25.10 -12.91 6.44
N ALA A 11 23.90 -12.63 5.92
CA ALA A 11 22.64 -12.40 6.66
C ALA A 11 22.29 -10.99 7.19
N GLU A 12 22.92 -9.89 6.77
CA GLU A 12 22.50 -8.56 7.25
C GLU A 12 21.43 -7.85 6.39
N GLY A 13 21.24 -8.26 5.13
CA GLY A 13 20.23 -7.65 4.24
C GLY A 13 18.78 -7.81 4.73
N PRO A 14 18.33 -9.01 5.14
CA PRO A 14 16.94 -9.22 5.58
C PRO A 14 16.66 -8.79 7.03
N GLU A 15 17.69 -8.64 7.87
CA GLU A 15 17.56 -8.16 9.27
C GLU A 15 17.28 -6.64 9.28
N LEU A 16 18.00 -5.86 8.46
CA LEU A 16 17.79 -4.41 8.34
C LEU A 16 16.40 -4.05 7.81
N TRP A 17 15.82 -4.88 6.93
CA TRP A 17 14.47 -4.66 6.39
C TRP A 17 13.35 -5.04 7.37
N ARG A 18 13.60 -5.98 8.29
CA ARG A 18 12.57 -6.50 9.20
C ARG A 18 12.02 -5.44 10.16
N HIS A 19 12.81 -4.39 10.43
CA HIS A 19 12.48 -3.35 11.40
C HIS A 19 11.87 -2.08 10.79
N ASP A 20 11.83 -1.95 9.46
CA ASP A 20 11.30 -0.78 8.74
C ASP A 20 9.86 -0.97 8.21
N HIS A 21 9.23 -2.09 8.54
CA HIS A 21 7.85 -2.33 8.15
C HIS A 21 6.90 -1.63 9.14
N THR A 22 6.32 -0.52 8.69
CA THR A 22 5.17 0.13 9.30
C THR A 22 4.05 -0.89 9.53
N HIS A 23 3.73 -1.14 10.81
CA HIS A 23 2.86 -2.21 11.32
C HIS A 23 1.35 -2.02 11.04
N GLY A 24 1.01 -1.33 9.95
CA GLY A 24 -0.38 -1.11 9.60
C GLY A 24 -1.06 -2.40 9.15
N THR A 25 -2.35 -2.52 9.44
CA THR A 25 -3.17 -3.62 8.95
C THR A 25 -3.91 -3.20 7.69
N LEU A 26 -3.74 -3.94 6.60
CA LEU A 26 -4.49 -3.78 5.36
C LEU A 26 -5.47 -4.94 5.20
N THR A 27 -6.76 -4.63 5.12
CA THR A 27 -7.81 -5.59 4.75
C THR A 27 -8.45 -5.18 3.44
N SER A 28 -8.79 -6.14 2.59
CA SER A 28 -9.42 -5.89 1.30
C SER A 28 -10.68 -6.74 1.11
N HIS A 29 -11.66 -6.15 0.44
CA HIS A 29 -12.83 -6.84 -0.09
C HIS A 29 -12.99 -6.42 -1.55
N VAL A 30 -13.06 -7.38 -2.46
CA VAL A 30 -13.12 -7.13 -3.90
C VAL A 30 -14.31 -7.89 -4.47
N GLY A 31 -15.24 -7.16 -5.09
CA GLY A 31 -16.33 -7.70 -5.90
C GLY A 31 -16.05 -7.51 -7.39
N ASP A 32 -17.08 -7.70 -8.22
CA ASP A 32 -16.93 -7.71 -9.69
C ASP A 32 -16.60 -6.32 -10.28
N HIS A 33 -17.20 -5.27 -9.71
CA HIS A 33 -17.12 -3.88 -10.21
C HIS A 33 -16.74 -2.87 -9.11
N GLU A 34 -16.44 -3.36 -7.92
CA GLU A 34 -16.15 -2.52 -6.76
C GLU A 34 -15.18 -3.22 -5.80
N GLY A 35 -14.47 -2.42 -5.02
CA GLY A 35 -13.58 -2.91 -3.99
C GLY A 35 -13.48 -1.93 -2.83
N THR A 36 -13.16 -2.44 -1.66
CA THR A 36 -12.87 -1.64 -0.48
C THR A 36 -11.54 -2.09 0.10
N MET A 37 -10.64 -1.13 0.30
CA MET A 37 -9.36 -1.32 0.99
C MET A 37 -9.43 -0.54 2.30
N THR A 38 -9.18 -1.21 3.43
CA THR A 38 -9.14 -0.56 4.74
C THR A 38 -7.73 -0.69 5.30
N LEU A 39 -7.07 0.46 5.48
CA LEU A 39 -5.75 0.57 6.07
C LEU A 39 -5.88 1.15 7.47
N SER A 40 -5.41 0.41 8.48
CA SER A 40 -5.42 0.83 9.89
C SER A 40 -4.00 0.92 10.43
N ASP A 41 -3.77 1.83 11.38
CA ASP A 41 -2.54 1.95 12.16
C ASP A 41 -1.26 2.11 11.30
N HIS A 42 -1.40 2.81 10.17
CA HIS A 42 -0.32 3.07 9.23
C HIS A 42 -0.02 4.57 9.13
N PRO A 43 1.24 5.02 8.99
CA PRO A 43 1.54 6.45 8.81
C PRO A 43 0.80 7.13 7.65
N TYR A 44 0.39 6.35 6.64
CA TYR A 44 -0.41 6.85 5.52
C TYR A 44 -1.84 7.25 5.87
N THR A 45 -2.33 6.90 7.06
CA THR A 45 -3.63 7.36 7.56
C THR A 45 -3.55 8.72 8.25
N THR A 46 -2.37 9.31 8.44
CA THR A 46 -2.19 10.46 9.34
C THR A 46 -2.41 11.81 8.67
N THR A 47 -1.96 11.99 7.42
CA THR A 47 -2.04 13.28 6.71
C THR A 47 -2.98 13.20 5.50
N PRO A 48 -3.67 14.30 5.14
CA PRO A 48 -4.49 14.34 3.93
C PRO A 48 -3.72 13.96 2.66
N LEU A 49 -2.47 14.40 2.53
CA LEU A 49 -1.62 14.06 1.38
C LEU A 49 -1.32 12.56 1.31
N ALA A 50 -0.96 11.94 2.43
CA ALA A 50 -0.66 10.51 2.45
C ALA A 50 -1.91 9.66 2.18
N ARG A 51 -3.07 10.06 2.70
CA ARG A 51 -4.38 9.42 2.43
C ARG A 51 -4.74 9.47 0.95
N SER A 52 -4.58 10.63 0.32
CA SER A 52 -4.79 10.78 -1.13
C SER A 52 -3.80 9.95 -1.93
N SER A 53 -2.53 9.95 -1.53
CA SER A 53 -1.47 9.21 -2.23
C SER A 53 -1.74 7.70 -2.20
N ILE A 54 -2.08 7.14 -1.03
CA ILE A 54 -2.35 5.71 -0.91
C ILE A 54 -3.65 5.31 -1.62
N ALA A 55 -4.68 6.17 -1.60
CA ALA A 55 -5.91 5.94 -2.35
C ALA A 55 -5.66 5.89 -3.87
N GLU A 56 -4.76 6.73 -4.37
CA GLU A 56 -4.35 6.75 -5.77
C GLU A 56 -3.51 5.52 -6.13
N ILE A 57 -2.61 5.09 -5.25
CA ILE A 57 -1.84 3.84 -5.42
C ILE A 57 -2.79 2.64 -5.54
N TYR A 58 -3.81 2.54 -4.68
CA TYR A 58 -4.80 1.46 -4.77
C TYR A 58 -5.62 1.52 -6.06
N ARG A 59 -6.06 2.72 -6.47
CA ARG A 59 -6.76 2.94 -7.74
C ARG A 59 -5.91 2.48 -8.92
N TYR A 60 -4.63 2.86 -8.93
CA TYR A 60 -3.69 2.49 -9.98
C TYR A 60 -3.45 0.97 -10.01
N ALA A 61 -3.25 0.34 -8.85
CA ALA A 61 -3.10 -1.11 -8.75
C ALA A 61 -4.30 -1.86 -9.36
N VAL A 62 -5.53 -1.42 -9.09
CA VAL A 62 -6.74 -2.00 -9.70
C VAL A 62 -6.76 -1.76 -11.21
N SER A 63 -6.34 -0.59 -11.69
CA SER A 63 -6.27 -0.33 -13.14
C SER A 63 -5.30 -1.25 -13.90
N LEU A 64 -4.29 -1.78 -13.22
CA LEU A 64 -3.38 -2.79 -13.80
C LEU A 64 -4.03 -4.17 -13.91
N ALA A 65 -5.08 -4.46 -13.12
CA ALA A 65 -5.78 -5.74 -13.10
C ALA A 65 -6.86 -5.89 -14.19
N ARG A 66 -6.75 -5.15 -15.31
CA ARG A 66 -7.70 -5.09 -16.43
C ARG A 66 -9.04 -4.41 -16.13
N ALA A 67 -9.19 -3.79 -14.96
CA ALA A 67 -10.32 -2.90 -14.66
C ALA A 67 -10.21 -1.59 -15.46
N LYS A 68 -11.32 -1.14 -16.07
CA LYS A 68 -11.38 0.12 -16.83
C LYS A 68 -12.10 1.21 -16.02
N HIS A 69 -11.82 2.46 -16.36
CA HIS A 69 -12.38 3.65 -15.72
C HIS A 69 -12.39 3.59 -14.19
N VAL A 70 -11.27 3.15 -13.60
CA VAL A 70 -11.16 2.96 -12.16
C VAL A 70 -11.18 4.31 -11.46
N SER A 71 -12.16 4.49 -10.57
CA SER A 71 -12.26 5.64 -9.69
C SER A 71 -12.04 5.22 -8.24
N SER A 72 -11.62 6.18 -7.41
CA SER A 72 -11.43 5.97 -5.99
C SER A 72 -12.05 7.10 -5.18
N ARG A 73 -12.53 6.77 -3.99
CA ARG A 73 -12.90 7.72 -2.95
C ARG A 73 -12.37 7.19 -1.63
N HIS A 74 -11.71 8.05 -0.88
CA HIS A 74 -11.25 7.69 0.45
C HIS A 74 -11.99 8.47 1.53
N LEU A 75 -12.03 7.89 2.71
CA LEU A 75 -12.66 8.43 3.89
C LEU A 75 -11.93 7.93 5.13
N VAL A 76 -12.02 8.70 6.20
CA VAL A 76 -11.32 8.40 7.45
C VAL A 76 -12.34 7.93 8.48
N ARG A 77 -12.14 6.74 9.02
CA ARG A 77 -13.00 6.11 10.03
C ARG A 77 -12.30 6.15 11.38
N GLY A 78 -12.45 7.25 12.11
CA GLY A 78 -11.71 7.42 13.38
C GLY A 78 -10.23 7.78 13.18
N PRO A 79 -9.40 7.76 14.24
CA PRO A 79 -8.10 8.44 14.23
C PRO A 79 -7.06 7.83 13.27
N ASN A 80 -7.05 6.51 13.11
CA ASN A 80 -5.98 5.80 12.39
C ASN A 80 -6.50 4.81 11.34
N GLN A 81 -7.71 4.99 10.81
CA GLN A 81 -8.24 4.08 9.80
C GLN A 81 -8.70 4.86 8.57
N LEU A 82 -8.16 4.44 7.43
CA LEU A 82 -8.47 4.95 6.11
C LEU A 82 -9.19 3.85 5.34
N GLU A 83 -10.40 4.15 4.89
CA GLU A 83 -11.16 3.29 3.98
C GLU A 83 -11.10 3.92 2.58
N VAL A 84 -10.70 3.13 1.59
CA VAL A 84 -10.65 3.51 0.18
C VAL A 84 -11.64 2.64 -0.57
N LYS A 85 -12.69 3.26 -1.08
CA LYS A 85 -13.65 2.64 -1.99
C LYS A 85 -13.20 2.82 -3.42
N LEU A 86 -13.28 1.73 -4.17
CA LEU A 86 -12.86 1.61 -5.56
C LEU A 86 -14.07 1.16 -6.37
N SER A 87 -14.21 1.69 -7.58
CA SER A 87 -15.24 1.23 -8.53
C SER A 87 -14.71 1.29 -9.95
N TRP A 88 -15.14 0.36 -10.80
CA TRP A 88 -14.68 0.24 -12.18
C TRP A 88 -15.75 -0.35 -13.12
N GLY A 89 -15.64 -0.01 -14.40
CA GLY A 89 -16.57 -0.39 -15.48
C GLY A 89 -16.08 0.06 -16.84
#